data_AF-A0A9E1MF55-F1
#
_entry.id   AF-A0A9E1MF55-F1
#
_cell.length_a   1.000
_cell.length_b   1.000
_cell.length_c   1.000
_cell.angle_alpha   90.00
_cell.angle_beta   90.00
_cell.angle_gamma   90.00
#
_symmetry.space_group_name_H-M   'P 1'
#
loop_
_entity.id
_entity.type
_entity.pdbx_description
1 polymer ?
#
loop_
_entity_poly.entity_id
_entity_poly.type
_entity_poly.pdbx_seq_one_letter_code
_entity_poly.pdbx_strand_id
1 'polypeptide(L)'
;MKNGKNTVIGFLIASLVVMSVGYALISQQLQVNGTAEVTSTWSVGITAITEGTATGSAENKTPATYTGTTATFDTVLKAPGDSMTYDITVTNNGSIDAVLNAITITPEENGNNAILYEVTGVSAGTTTLEAGTTNTITVKVEWDRNVTEMPTIPTREITVVLNYIQK
;
A
#
# COMPACT_ATOMS: atom_id res chain seq x y z
N MET A 1 -17.80 -84.99 2.90
CA MET A 1 -17.62 -83.57 3.27
C MET A 1 -16.95 -82.83 2.12
N LYS A 2 -17.70 -82.34 1.12
CA LYS A 2 -17.10 -81.75 -0.10
C LYS A 2 -17.84 -80.48 -0.59
N ASN A 3 -18.66 -79.87 0.29
CA ASN A 3 -19.55 -78.77 -0.09
C ASN A 3 -19.17 -77.43 0.58
N GLY A 4 -18.40 -77.44 1.68
CA GLY A 4 -17.98 -76.21 2.36
C GLY A 4 -16.86 -75.43 1.65
N LYS A 5 -15.95 -76.12 0.94
CA LYS A 5 -14.83 -75.46 0.24
C LYS A 5 -15.30 -74.54 -0.89
N ASN A 6 -16.30 -74.95 -1.68
CA ASN A 6 -16.82 -74.10 -2.77
C ASN A 6 -17.58 -72.87 -2.26
N THR A 7 -18.28 -72.98 -1.12
CA THR A 7 -18.95 -71.84 -0.47
C THR A 7 -17.93 -70.83 0.08
N VAL A 8 -16.85 -71.32 0.71
CA VAL A 8 -15.76 -70.47 1.22
C VAL A 8 -15.03 -69.76 0.07
N ILE A 9 -14.78 -70.46 -1.04
CA ILE A 9 -14.17 -69.88 -2.23
C ILE A 9 -15.07 -68.81 -2.86
N GLY A 10 -16.38 -69.05 -2.93
CA GLY A 10 -17.34 -68.04 -3.42
C GLY A 10 -17.39 -66.78 -2.56
N PHE A 11 -17.35 -66.93 -1.24
CA PHE A 11 -17.32 -65.80 -0.30
C PHE A 11 -16.02 -64.98 -0.39
N LEU A 12 -14.88 -65.65 -0.55
CA LEU A 12 -13.58 -65.00 -0.74
C LEU A 12 -13.53 -64.19 -2.03
N ILE A 13 -14.04 -64.73 -3.15
CA ILE A 13 -14.08 -64.02 -4.44
C ILE A 13 -15.02 -62.81 -4.35
N ALA A 14 -16.19 -62.95 -3.72
CA ALA A 14 -17.13 -61.83 -3.54
C ALA A 14 -16.52 -60.69 -2.73
N SER A 15 -15.79 -61.01 -1.66
CA SER A 15 -15.10 -60.00 -0.82
C SER A 15 -14.03 -59.24 -1.59
N LEU A 16 -13.30 -59.92 -2.48
CA LEU A 16 -12.27 -59.31 -3.33
C LEU A 16 -12.86 -58.35 -4.36
N VAL A 17 -14.01 -58.70 -4.94
CA VAL A 17 -14.73 -57.84 -5.90
C VAL A 17 -15.26 -56.59 -5.22
N VAL A 18 -15.80 -56.70 -3.99
CA VAL A 18 -16.29 -55.54 -3.22
C VAL A 18 -15.16 -54.58 -2.86
N MET A 19 -13.98 -55.08 -2.46
CA MET A 19 -12.82 -54.20 -2.21
C MET A 19 -12.31 -53.51 -3.48
N SER A 20 -12.32 -54.20 -4.61
CA SER A 20 -11.87 -53.65 -5.90
C SER A 20 -12.80 -52.54 -6.41
N VAL A 21 -14.11 -52.73 -6.32
CA VAL A 21 -15.11 -51.72 -6.74
C VAL A 21 -15.20 -50.58 -5.73
N GLY A 22 -15.08 -50.87 -4.42
CA GLY A 22 -15.07 -49.87 -3.36
C GLY A 22 -13.91 -48.89 -3.47
N TYR A 23 -12.73 -49.36 -3.90
CA TYR A 23 -11.57 -48.50 -4.10
C TYR A 23 -11.76 -47.56 -5.30
N ALA A 24 -12.43 -47.97 -6.38
CA ALA A 24 -12.71 -47.08 -7.52
C ALA A 24 -13.72 -45.97 -7.17
N LEU A 25 -14.69 -46.26 -6.30
CA LEU A 25 -15.66 -45.27 -5.81
C LEU A 25 -15.06 -44.27 -4.82
N ILE A 26 -14.16 -44.74 -3.94
CA ILE A 26 -13.48 -43.91 -2.94
C ILE A 26 -12.24 -43.21 -3.52
N SER A 27 -11.60 -43.81 -4.52
CA SER A 27 -10.54 -43.21 -5.35
C SER A 27 -11.11 -42.43 -6.53
N GLN A 28 -12.34 -41.95 -6.44
CA GLN A 28 -12.71 -40.73 -7.15
C GLN A 28 -11.71 -39.68 -6.71
N GLN A 29 -10.69 -39.51 -7.55
CA GLN A 29 -9.73 -38.45 -7.45
C GLN A 29 -10.57 -37.20 -7.32
N LEU A 30 -10.58 -36.60 -6.12
CA LEU A 30 -11.02 -35.23 -5.95
C LEU A 30 -10.06 -34.44 -6.83
N GLN A 31 -10.39 -34.35 -8.11
CA GLN A 31 -9.82 -33.42 -9.04
C GLN A 31 -10.37 -32.09 -8.54
N VAL A 32 -9.73 -31.56 -7.49
CA VAL A 32 -9.93 -30.21 -7.04
C VAL A 32 -9.31 -29.36 -8.14
N ASN A 33 -10.07 -29.16 -9.21
CA ASN A 33 -9.95 -28.00 -10.10
C ASN A 33 -10.40 -26.77 -9.30
N GLY A 34 -9.81 -26.57 -8.11
CA GLY A 34 -9.85 -25.32 -7.40
C GLY A 34 -8.87 -24.42 -8.12
N THR A 35 -9.31 -23.83 -9.22
CA THR A 35 -8.76 -22.53 -9.61
C THR A 35 -9.15 -21.59 -8.47
N ALA A 36 -8.29 -21.43 -7.49
CA ALA A 36 -8.39 -20.33 -6.54
C ALA A 36 -8.19 -19.06 -7.38
N GLU A 37 -9.28 -18.52 -7.91
CA GLU A 37 -9.27 -17.24 -8.60
C GLU A 37 -9.04 -16.19 -7.52
N VAL A 38 -7.80 -15.72 -7.41
CA VAL A 38 -7.48 -14.58 -6.55
C VAL A 38 -8.04 -13.34 -7.24
N THR A 39 -9.27 -12.98 -6.88
CA THR A 39 -9.95 -11.77 -7.38
C THR A 39 -9.47 -10.49 -6.69
N SER A 40 -8.62 -10.62 -5.67
CA SER A 40 -8.07 -9.50 -4.90
C SER A 40 -6.94 -8.82 -5.67
N THR A 41 -7.04 -7.51 -5.87
CA THR A 41 -6.06 -6.67 -6.57
C THR A 41 -5.56 -5.56 -5.66
N TRP A 42 -4.25 -5.31 -5.69
CA TRP A 42 -3.62 -4.20 -4.98
C TRP A 42 -3.40 -3.03 -5.95
N SER A 43 -3.94 -1.85 -5.63
CA SER A 43 -3.73 -0.65 -6.43
C SER A 43 -3.95 0.59 -5.58
N VAL A 44 -2.93 0.95 -4.80
CA VAL A 44 -2.91 2.19 -4.00
C VAL A 44 -1.89 3.14 -4.61
N GLY A 45 -2.31 4.37 -4.90
CA GLY A 45 -1.43 5.36 -5.52
C GLY A 45 -1.97 6.79 -5.40
N ILE A 46 -1.06 7.74 -5.58
CA ILE A 46 -1.38 9.16 -5.69
C ILE A 46 -2.09 9.37 -7.03
N THR A 47 -3.21 10.09 -7.01
CA THR A 47 -4.00 10.41 -8.20
C THR A 47 -3.99 11.89 -8.53
N ALA A 48 -3.73 12.75 -7.55
CA ALA A 48 -3.60 14.17 -7.75
C ALA A 48 -2.71 14.80 -6.67
N ILE A 49 -2.07 15.90 -7.04
CA ILE A 49 -1.46 16.84 -6.09
C ILE A 49 -2.05 18.21 -6.41
N THR A 50 -2.54 18.88 -5.39
CA THR A 50 -2.95 20.29 -5.46
C THR A 50 -1.94 21.13 -4.72
N GLU A 51 -1.33 22.08 -5.43
CA GLU A 51 -0.43 23.05 -4.84
C GLU A 51 -1.25 24.14 -4.14
N GLY A 52 -0.99 24.35 -2.86
CA GLY A 52 -1.64 25.39 -2.09
C GLY A 52 -1.02 26.77 -2.33
N THR A 53 -1.47 27.73 -1.54
CA THR A 53 -0.97 29.11 -1.64
C THR A 53 0.35 29.28 -0.91
N ALA A 54 1.34 29.81 -1.62
CA ALA A 54 2.58 30.29 -1.03
C ALA A 54 2.30 31.39 0.01
N THR A 55 3.03 31.34 1.12
CA THR A 55 3.04 32.37 2.15
C THR A 55 4.38 33.09 2.12
N GLY A 56 4.35 34.41 2.17
CA GLY A 56 5.55 35.25 2.12
C GLY A 56 6.11 35.36 0.71
N SER A 57 7.41 35.09 0.56
CA SER A 57 8.13 35.09 -0.72
C SER A 57 8.41 33.69 -1.27
N ALA A 58 7.72 32.69 -0.74
CA ALA A 58 7.78 31.32 -1.23
C ALA A 58 7.29 31.23 -2.68
N GLU A 59 7.94 30.39 -3.47
CA GLU A 59 7.54 30.11 -4.85
C GLU A 59 7.68 28.62 -5.14
N ASN A 60 6.75 28.07 -5.93
CA ASN A 60 6.93 26.73 -6.47
C ASN A 60 7.74 26.84 -7.77
N LYS A 61 8.94 26.25 -7.78
CA LYS A 61 9.87 26.36 -8.92
C LYS A 61 9.42 25.52 -10.09
N THR A 62 8.97 24.30 -9.79
CA THR A 62 8.39 23.40 -10.77
C THR A 62 7.09 22.81 -10.23
N PRO A 63 6.13 22.48 -11.11
CA PRO A 63 4.90 21.83 -10.68
C PRO A 63 5.19 20.54 -9.93
N ALA A 64 4.42 20.28 -8.88
CA ALA A 64 4.51 19.05 -8.12
C ALA A 64 4.23 17.84 -9.03
N THR A 65 5.03 16.79 -8.87
CA THR A 65 4.90 15.56 -9.64
C THR A 65 4.70 14.36 -8.72
N TYR A 66 4.14 13.28 -9.24
CA TYR A 66 3.98 12.04 -8.47
C TYR A 66 4.23 10.81 -9.34
N THR A 67 4.62 9.72 -8.69
CA THR A 67 4.77 8.40 -9.30
C THR A 67 4.42 7.35 -8.27
N GLY A 68 3.35 6.58 -8.52
CA GLY A 68 2.85 5.59 -7.57
C GLY A 68 2.47 6.25 -6.24
N THR A 69 3.15 5.89 -5.15
CA THR A 69 2.95 6.47 -3.81
C THR A 69 4.01 7.49 -3.42
N THR A 70 4.81 7.98 -4.38
CA THR A 70 5.83 9.00 -4.17
C THR A 70 5.40 10.33 -4.78
N ALA A 71 5.45 11.40 -4.00
CA ALA A 71 5.26 12.78 -4.44
C ALA A 71 6.60 13.53 -4.41
N THR A 72 6.81 14.41 -5.37
CA THR A 72 8.00 15.28 -5.43
C THR A 72 7.56 16.74 -5.61
N PHE A 73 8.13 17.61 -4.78
CA PHE A 73 7.87 19.04 -4.75
C PHE A 73 9.19 19.80 -4.95
N ASP A 74 9.15 20.94 -5.63
CA ASP A 74 10.33 21.78 -5.82
C ASP A 74 10.00 23.20 -5.37
N THR A 75 10.22 23.45 -4.09
CA THR A 75 9.87 24.73 -3.44
C THR A 75 11.10 25.60 -3.24
N VAL A 76 10.91 26.90 -3.46
CA VAL A 76 11.88 27.96 -3.16
C VAL A 76 11.33 28.75 -1.99
N LEU A 77 12.07 28.72 -0.89
CA LEU A 77 11.79 29.53 0.29
C LEU A 77 12.89 30.61 0.35
N LYS A 78 12.51 31.88 0.42
CA LYS A 78 13.46 33.01 0.28
C LYS A 78 13.75 33.70 1.60
N ALA A 79 12.83 33.62 2.56
CA ALA A 79 12.94 34.23 3.88
C ALA A 79 12.43 33.31 5.01
N PRO A 80 12.95 33.48 6.25
CA PRO A 80 12.40 32.79 7.42
C PRO A 80 10.91 33.10 7.61
N GLY A 81 10.09 32.05 7.79
CA GLY A 81 8.63 32.12 7.85
C GLY A 81 7.92 32.02 6.51
N ASP A 82 8.65 31.88 5.40
CA ASP A 82 8.06 31.48 4.12
C ASP A 82 7.53 30.04 4.25
N SER A 83 6.36 29.76 3.68
CA SER A 83 5.79 28.41 3.68
C SER A 83 5.00 28.09 2.42
N MET A 84 4.96 26.81 2.08
CA MET A 84 4.20 26.27 0.94
C MET A 84 3.45 25.01 1.39
N THR A 85 2.20 24.83 0.94
CA THR A 85 1.38 23.67 1.25
C THR A 85 1.10 22.85 0.00
N TYR A 86 1.03 21.52 0.15
CA TYR A 86 0.73 20.58 -0.92
C TYR A 86 -0.29 19.55 -0.44
N ASP A 87 -1.43 19.47 -1.12
CA ASP A 87 -2.48 18.50 -0.85
C ASP A 87 -2.35 17.31 -1.80
N ILE A 88 -1.90 16.17 -1.27
CA ILE A 88 -1.70 14.92 -1.99
C ILE A 88 -2.97 14.08 -1.86
N THR A 89 -3.63 13.77 -2.97
CA THR A 89 -4.78 12.87 -3.00
C THR A 89 -4.32 11.45 -3.35
N VAL A 90 -4.57 10.50 -2.46
CA VAL A 90 -4.27 9.08 -2.65
C VAL A 90 -5.58 8.31 -2.80
N THR A 91 -5.65 7.45 -3.81
CA THR A 91 -6.82 6.62 -4.10
C THR A 91 -6.44 5.15 -4.00
N ASN A 92 -7.29 4.35 -3.36
CA ASN A 92 -7.22 2.90 -3.42
C ASN A 92 -8.15 2.41 -4.53
N ASN A 93 -7.59 2.14 -5.71
CA ASN A 93 -8.29 1.55 -6.83
C ASN A 93 -8.26 0.00 -6.79
N GLY A 94 -7.68 -0.59 -5.75
CA GLY A 94 -7.66 -2.02 -5.53
C GLY A 94 -8.96 -2.53 -4.92
N SER A 95 -9.02 -3.85 -4.69
CA SER A 95 -10.11 -4.51 -3.97
C SER A 95 -9.73 -4.92 -2.54
N ILE A 96 -8.54 -4.51 -2.08
CA ILE A 96 -8.01 -4.79 -0.74
C ILE A 96 -7.87 -3.46 0.02
N ASP A 97 -8.35 -3.42 1.26
CA ASP A 97 -8.16 -2.27 2.14
C ASP A 97 -6.68 -2.03 2.45
N ALA A 98 -6.29 -0.77 2.55
CA ALA A 98 -4.93 -0.37 2.84
C ALA A 98 -4.84 0.39 4.16
N VAL A 99 -3.68 0.32 4.81
CA VAL A 99 -3.32 1.16 5.95
C VAL A 99 -2.01 1.87 5.66
N LEU A 100 -1.97 3.17 5.95
CA LEU A 100 -0.75 3.96 5.83
C LEU A 100 0.21 3.54 6.94
N ASN A 101 1.28 2.84 6.61
CA ASN A 101 2.25 2.34 7.58
C ASN A 101 3.28 3.40 7.97
N ALA A 102 3.80 4.15 6.99
CA ALA A 102 4.83 5.16 7.23
C ALA A 102 4.78 6.26 6.17
N ILE A 103 5.24 7.46 6.57
CA ILE A 103 5.46 8.59 5.69
C ILE A 103 6.94 8.95 5.81
N THR A 104 7.66 8.95 4.70
CA THR A 104 9.08 9.30 4.66
C THR A 104 9.25 10.57 3.85
N ILE A 105 9.88 11.59 4.44
CA ILE A 105 10.15 12.86 3.78
C ILE A 105 11.67 12.99 3.61
N THR A 106 12.10 13.19 2.37
CA THR A 106 13.50 13.43 2.03
C THR A 106 13.64 14.84 1.49
N PRO A 107 14.64 15.63 1.93
CA PRO A 107 15.64 15.30 2.95
C PRO A 107 15.06 15.28 4.38
N GLU A 108 15.56 14.36 5.21
CA GLU A 108 15.15 14.28 6.63
C GLU A 108 15.50 15.56 7.39
N GLU A 109 14.70 15.85 8.41
CA GLU A 109 14.89 16.92 9.38
C GLU A 109 16.09 16.59 10.29
N ASN A 110 17.31 16.70 9.75
CA ASN A 110 18.53 16.40 10.49
C ASN A 110 18.89 17.54 11.44
N GLY A 111 18.20 17.64 12.58
CA GLY A 111 18.61 18.30 13.84
C GLY A 111 19.08 19.77 13.83
N ASN A 112 19.21 20.39 12.65
CA ASN A 112 19.79 21.71 12.39
C ASN A 112 19.14 22.35 11.13
N ASN A 113 18.00 21.82 10.69
CA ASN A 113 17.39 22.20 9.42
C ASN A 113 16.55 23.46 9.61
N ALA A 114 16.91 24.52 8.89
CA ALA A 114 16.10 25.72 8.71
C ALA A 114 14.70 25.46 8.14
N ILE A 115 14.43 24.25 7.64
CA ILE A 115 13.18 23.87 6.97
C ILE A 115 12.46 22.81 7.81
N LEU A 116 11.21 23.12 8.15
CA LEU A 116 10.26 22.31 8.90
C LEU A 116 9.25 21.66 7.95
N TYR A 117 8.85 20.44 8.27
CA TYR A 117 7.82 19.69 7.55
C TYR A 117 6.68 19.35 8.50
N GLU A 118 5.46 19.68 8.12
CA GLU A 118 4.25 19.34 8.88
C GLU A 118 3.31 18.53 7.98
N VAL A 119 2.93 17.34 8.44
CA VAL A 119 1.99 16.46 7.73
C VAL A 119 0.68 16.41 8.51
N THR A 120 -0.42 16.71 7.83
CA THR A 120 -1.77 16.69 8.39
C THR A 120 -2.74 15.92 7.48
N GLY A 121 -3.94 15.63 7.98
CA GLY A 121 -4.96 14.87 7.27
C GLY A 121 -4.84 13.35 7.42
N VAL A 122 -3.65 12.83 7.74
CA VAL A 122 -3.41 11.41 7.98
C VAL A 122 -2.43 11.16 9.12
N SER A 123 -2.42 9.94 9.64
CA SER A 123 -1.52 9.47 10.69
C SER A 123 -0.99 8.09 10.33
N ALA A 124 0.34 7.97 10.28
CA ALA A 124 1.00 6.69 10.03
C ALA A 124 0.63 5.68 11.12
N GLY A 125 0.37 4.44 10.72
CA GLY A 125 -0.06 3.33 11.55
C GLY A 125 -1.56 3.28 11.86
N THR A 126 -2.33 4.36 11.62
CA THR A 126 -3.75 4.42 12.00
C THR A 126 -4.69 4.79 10.85
N THR A 127 -4.25 5.60 9.89
CA THR A 127 -5.10 5.96 8.75
C THR A 127 -5.30 4.77 7.82
N THR A 128 -6.55 4.35 7.67
CA THR A 128 -6.97 3.34 6.71
C THR A 128 -7.55 3.99 5.46
N LEU A 129 -7.38 3.31 4.33
CA LEU A 129 -7.90 3.68 3.03
C LEU A 129 -8.63 2.47 2.44
N GLU A 130 -9.95 2.47 2.60
CA GLU A 130 -10.82 1.38 2.14
C GLU A 130 -10.79 1.27 0.61
N ALA A 131 -11.05 0.07 0.10
CA ALA A 131 -11.13 -0.18 -1.34
C ALA A 131 -12.13 0.78 -2.02
N GLY A 132 -11.71 1.43 -3.11
CA GLY A 132 -12.50 2.41 -3.87
C GLY A 132 -12.58 3.81 -3.25
N THR A 133 -11.92 4.06 -2.12
CA THR A 133 -11.95 5.37 -1.43
C THR A 133 -10.68 6.20 -1.68
N THR A 134 -10.76 7.47 -1.31
CA THR A 134 -9.67 8.44 -1.42
C THR A 134 -9.38 9.09 -0.07
N ASN A 135 -8.09 9.34 0.22
CA ASN A 135 -7.66 10.17 1.34
C ASN A 135 -6.80 11.33 0.84
N THR A 136 -6.80 12.42 1.59
CA THR A 136 -5.99 13.60 1.31
C THR A 136 -4.96 13.79 2.42
N ILE A 137 -3.69 13.91 2.03
CA ILE A 137 -2.56 14.20 2.89
C ILE A 137 -2.12 15.62 2.59
N THR A 138 -2.10 16.50 3.60
CA THR A 138 -1.59 17.85 3.44
C THR A 138 -0.18 17.91 4.00
N VAL A 139 0.80 18.25 3.16
CA VAL A 139 2.20 18.46 3.55
C VAL A 139 2.49 19.96 3.47
N LYS A 140 2.84 20.56 4.60
CA LYS A 140 3.30 21.93 4.71
C LYS A 140 4.81 21.95 4.89
N VAL A 141 5.48 22.75 4.07
CA VAL A 141 6.91 23.00 4.13
C VAL A 141 7.09 24.45 4.56
N GLU A 142 7.80 24.69 5.65
CA GLU A 142 8.01 26.03 6.21
C GLU A 142 9.48 26.26 6.51
N TRP A 143 9.99 27.46 6.28
CA TRP A 143 11.28 27.87 6.81
C TRP A 143 11.09 28.36 8.26
N ASP A 144 11.77 27.73 9.22
CA ASP A 144 11.78 28.16 10.63
C ASP A 144 12.17 29.63 10.78
N ARG A 145 11.26 30.41 11.36
CA ARG A 145 11.41 31.84 11.63
C ARG A 145 12.60 32.18 12.53
N ASN A 146 13.05 31.23 13.34
CA ASN A 146 14.15 31.43 14.28
C ASN A 146 15.52 31.24 13.63
N VAL A 147 15.57 30.67 12.42
CA VAL A 147 16.83 30.41 11.71
C VAL A 147 17.12 31.56 10.75
N THR A 148 18.06 32.41 11.15
CA THR A 148 18.49 33.59 10.36
C THR A 148 19.60 33.28 9.36
N GLU A 149 20.20 32.09 9.42
CA GLU A 149 21.20 31.65 8.46
C GLU A 149 20.52 31.00 7.26
N MET A 150 20.86 31.48 6.05
CA MET A 150 20.37 30.90 4.81
C MET A 150 20.88 29.46 4.69
N PRO A 151 20.01 28.44 4.55
CA PRO A 151 20.45 27.10 4.23
C PRO A 151 21.21 27.15 2.91
N THR A 152 22.26 26.34 2.79
CA THR A 152 23.23 26.39 1.68
C THR A 152 22.62 26.15 0.29
N ILE A 153 21.32 25.82 0.21
CA ILE A 153 20.56 25.66 -1.01
C ILE A 153 19.18 26.33 -0.84
N PRO A 154 18.87 27.43 -1.56
CA PRO A 154 17.57 28.12 -1.49
C PRO A 154 16.41 27.35 -2.14
N THR A 155 16.74 26.29 -2.87
CA THR A 155 15.79 25.41 -3.54
C THR A 155 15.92 24.03 -2.94
N ARG A 156 14.82 23.44 -2.48
CA ARG A 156 14.83 22.06 -2.01
C ARG A 156 13.81 21.26 -2.80
N GLU A 157 14.31 20.31 -3.58
CA GLU A 157 13.51 19.19 -4.02
C GLU A 157 13.18 18.36 -2.78
N ILE A 158 11.89 18.15 -2.56
CA ILE A 158 11.35 17.42 -1.41
C ILE A 158 10.61 16.23 -1.96
N THR A 159 10.97 15.05 -1.50
CA THR A 159 10.33 13.80 -1.90
C THR A 159 9.58 13.23 -0.71
N VAL A 160 8.28 12.98 -0.88
CA VAL A 160 7.42 12.36 0.12
C VAL A 160 7.01 10.97 -0.38
N VAL A 161 7.42 9.94 0.36
CA VAL A 161 7.09 8.54 0.08
C VAL A 161 6.04 8.08 1.07
N LEU A 162 4.89 7.64 0.55
CA LEU A 162 3.79 7.08 1.33
C LEU A 162 3.86 5.55 1.26
N ASN A 163 4.09 4.90 2.39
CA ASN A 163 4.18 3.45 2.47
C ASN A 163 2.85 2.87 2.96
N TYR A 164 2.11 2.21 2.06
CA TYR A 164 0.86 1.53 2.37
C TYR A 164 1.06 0.01 2.44
N ILE A 165 0.40 -0.64 3.40
CA ILE A 165 0.34 -2.11 3.52
C ILE A 165 -1.11 -2.58 3.49
N GLN A 166 -1.32 -3.84 3.12
CA GLN A 166 -2.64 -4.48 3.17
C GLN A 166 -3.15 -4.57 4.62
N LYS A 167 -4.44 -4.33 4.80
CA LYS A 167 -5.14 -4.45 6.09
C LYS A 167 -5.74 -5.84 6.27
#